data_AF-A0A643ELW8-F1
#
_entry.id   AF-A0A643ELW8-F1
#
_cell.length_a   1.000
_cell.length_b   1.000
_cell.length_c   1.000
_cell.angle_alpha   90.00
_cell.angle_beta   90.00
_cell.angle_gamma   90.00
#
_symmetry.space_group_name_H-M   'P 1'
#
loop_
_entity.id
_entity.type
_entity.pdbx_description
1 polymer ?
#
loop_
_entity_poly.entity_id
_entity_poly.type
_entity_poly.pdbx_seq_one_letter_code
_entity_poly.pdbx_strand_id
1 'polypeptide(L)'
;LDRQALPQPDASLSQQAYRAPGSELEQRIAAIWAEILGVERVGLDDNFFELGGHSLLATRVISRVRQEQQLDASLKALFERPVLEAFAQGLERTTDAVSTIPLADRQQPLALSFAQERQWFLWQLEPESAAYHIPSALRLRGRLDVDALQRSFDSLVARHETLRTRFRLEGGRSYQQVQPAVSVSIEREQFGEEGLIERIQAIVVQPFDLERGPLLRVNLLQLAEDDHVLVLVQHHIVSDGWSMQVMVEELVQLYAGYSQGLDVVLPALPIQYADYALWQRSWMEAGEKERQLAYWTGLLGGEQPVLELPFDRPRPARQSHRGAQLGFELSRELVEAVRALAQREGTSSFMLLLASFQALLYRYSGQADIRVGVPIANRNRVETERLIGFFVNTQVLKADLDGRMGFDELLAQAR
;
A
#
# COMPACT_ATOMS: atom_id res chain seq x y z
N LEU A 1 -27.89 -10.27 24.70
CA LEU A 1 -27.76 -8.79 24.71
C LEU A 1 -28.79 -8.24 23.75
N ASP A 2 -29.79 -7.54 24.27
CA ASP A 2 -30.84 -6.90 23.48
C ASP A 2 -30.23 -5.68 22.76
N ARG A 3 -30.00 -5.81 21.45
CA ARG A 3 -29.35 -4.77 20.62
C ARG A 3 -30.24 -3.54 20.43
N GLN A 4 -31.54 -3.62 20.69
CA GLN A 4 -32.47 -2.50 20.55
C GLN A 4 -32.62 -1.67 21.83
N ALA A 5 -32.14 -2.19 22.97
CA ALA A 5 -32.15 -1.51 24.26
C ALA A 5 -30.83 -0.76 24.57
N LEU A 6 -29.86 -0.76 23.65
CA LEU A 6 -28.64 0.03 23.78
C LEU A 6 -28.94 1.51 23.47
N PRO A 7 -28.46 2.47 24.29
CA PRO A 7 -28.53 3.89 23.96
C PRO A 7 -27.92 4.10 22.57
N GLN A 8 -28.62 4.79 21.68
CA GLN A 8 -28.02 5.18 20.41
C GLN A 8 -26.79 6.04 20.71
N PRO A 9 -25.62 5.76 20.11
CA PRO A 9 -24.43 6.57 20.33
C PRO A 9 -24.74 8.01 19.90
N ASP A 10 -24.76 8.90 20.87
CA ASP A 10 -25.00 10.32 20.65
C ASP A 10 -23.73 10.91 20.02
N ALA A 11 -23.74 11.05 18.69
CA ALA A 11 -22.63 11.62 17.91
C ALA A 11 -22.33 13.09 18.25
N SER A 12 -23.10 13.69 19.16
CA SER A 12 -22.94 15.06 19.64
C SER A 12 -21.93 15.22 20.78
N LEU A 13 -21.52 14.14 21.46
CA LEU A 13 -20.71 14.24 22.69
C LEU A 13 -19.18 14.39 22.49
N SER A 14 -18.69 14.39 21.25
CA SER A 14 -17.26 14.60 20.92
C SER A 14 -17.00 15.80 20.01
N GLN A 15 -17.98 16.67 19.75
CA GLN A 15 -17.71 17.88 18.97
C GLN A 15 -17.07 18.94 19.87
N GLN A 16 -15.74 19.05 19.80
CA GLN A 16 -15.10 20.35 20.04
C GLN A 16 -15.90 21.42 19.28
N ALA A 17 -16.11 22.58 19.89
CA ALA A 17 -16.94 23.63 19.30
C ALA A 17 -16.42 23.97 17.90
N TYR A 18 -17.20 23.64 16.86
CA TYR A 18 -16.79 23.83 15.48
C TYR A 18 -16.42 25.29 15.23
N ARG A 19 -15.14 25.53 14.96
CA ARG A 19 -14.61 26.84 14.57
C ARG A 19 -14.30 26.80 13.08
N ALA A 20 -15.03 27.59 12.31
CA ALA A 20 -14.90 27.61 10.85
C ALA A 20 -13.52 28.13 10.40
N PRO A 21 -12.92 27.55 9.34
CA PRO A 21 -11.75 28.09 8.67
C PRO A 21 -11.93 29.56 8.24
N GLY A 22 -11.04 30.43 8.69
CA GLY A 22 -11.15 31.88 8.50
C GLY A 22 -10.47 32.35 7.22
N SER A 23 -9.27 31.85 6.93
CA SER A 23 -8.51 32.21 5.73
C SER A 23 -8.84 31.33 4.52
N GLU A 24 -8.62 31.85 3.30
CA GLU A 24 -8.81 31.07 2.07
C GLU A 24 -7.94 29.79 2.06
N LEU A 25 -6.72 29.90 2.61
CA LEU A 25 -5.83 28.75 2.71
C LEU A 25 -6.38 27.68 3.66
N GLU A 26 -6.83 28.08 4.86
CA GLU A 26 -7.44 27.16 5.82
C GLU A 26 -8.67 26.47 5.22
N GLN A 27 -9.51 27.20 4.48
CA GLN A 27 -10.69 26.65 3.82
C GLN A 27 -10.33 25.58 2.78
N ARG A 28 -9.28 25.83 1.97
CA ARG A 28 -8.80 24.87 0.98
C ARG A 28 -8.20 23.63 1.62
N ILE A 29 -7.36 23.79 2.66
CA ILE A 29 -6.79 22.64 3.39
C ILE A 29 -7.90 21.85 4.09
N ALA A 30 -8.87 22.51 4.72
CA ALA A 30 -10.02 21.87 5.35
C ALA A 30 -10.84 21.05 4.34
N ALA A 31 -11.05 21.57 3.12
CA ALA A 31 -11.75 20.85 2.06
C ALA A 31 -10.98 19.58 1.63
N ILE A 32 -9.66 19.67 1.48
CA ILE A 32 -8.79 18.52 1.19
C ILE A 32 -8.90 17.46 2.29
N TRP A 33 -8.87 17.87 3.57
CA TRP A 33 -9.01 16.95 4.70
C TRP A 33 -10.40 16.30 4.71
N ALA A 34 -11.46 17.09 4.55
CA ALA A 34 -12.84 16.59 4.54
C ALA A 34 -13.06 15.51 3.47
N GLU A 35 -12.61 15.76 2.24
CA GLU A 35 -12.74 14.82 1.13
C GLU A 35 -11.96 13.51 1.40
N ILE A 36 -10.72 13.60 1.88
CA ILE A 36 -9.87 12.43 2.09
C ILE A 36 -10.32 11.61 3.30
N LEU A 37 -10.73 12.27 4.38
CA LEU A 37 -11.22 11.62 5.60
C LEU A 37 -12.66 11.12 5.46
N GLY A 38 -13.39 11.57 4.42
CA GLY A 38 -14.79 11.22 4.21
C GLY A 38 -15.72 11.82 5.26
N VAL A 39 -15.38 12.99 5.79
CA VAL A 39 -16.19 13.72 6.79
C VAL A 39 -16.87 14.94 6.15
N GLU A 40 -18.02 15.33 6.68
CA GLU A 40 -18.82 16.42 6.10
C GLU A 40 -18.10 17.78 6.14
N ARG A 41 -17.39 18.06 7.24
CA ARG A 41 -16.66 19.32 7.45
C ARG A 41 -15.50 19.12 8.41
N VAL A 42 -14.50 20.00 8.29
CA VAL A 42 -13.33 20.08 9.18
C VAL A 42 -13.21 21.52 9.70
N GLY A 43 -13.10 21.67 11.01
CA GLY A 43 -12.88 22.93 11.72
C GLY A 43 -11.41 23.20 12.02
N LEU A 44 -11.10 24.42 12.45
CA LEU A 44 -9.73 24.86 12.77
C LEU A 44 -9.08 24.09 13.92
N ASP A 45 -9.90 23.65 14.87
CA ASP A 45 -9.45 22.93 16.07
C ASP A 45 -9.41 21.41 15.87
N ASP A 46 -9.90 20.91 14.72
CA ASP A 46 -9.96 19.48 14.46
C ASP A 46 -8.56 18.90 14.26
N ASN A 47 -8.32 17.76 14.91
CA ASN A 47 -7.10 16.98 14.77
C ASN A 47 -7.27 15.92 13.68
N PHE A 48 -6.32 15.87 12.74
CA PHE A 48 -6.31 14.95 11.61
C PHE A 48 -6.50 13.48 12.02
N PHE A 49 -5.78 13.05 13.06
CA PHE A 49 -5.78 11.66 13.52
C PHE A 49 -7.04 11.33 14.34
N GLU A 50 -7.64 12.32 15.01
CA GLU A 50 -8.89 12.16 15.75
C GLU A 50 -10.09 12.00 14.82
N LEU A 51 -10.04 12.63 13.64
CA LEU A 51 -11.01 12.45 12.57
C LEU A 51 -10.86 11.11 11.80
N GLY A 52 -10.04 10.19 12.30
CA GLY A 52 -9.80 8.88 11.67
C GLY A 52 -8.65 8.87 10.65
N GLY A 53 -7.88 9.96 10.57
CA GLY A 53 -6.67 10.02 9.76
C GLY A 53 -5.63 8.99 10.17
N HIS A 54 -4.97 8.39 9.18
CA HIS A 54 -3.81 7.50 9.37
C HIS A 54 -2.76 7.80 8.29
N SER A 55 -1.57 7.19 8.38
CA SER A 55 -0.42 7.52 7.53
C SER A 55 -0.70 7.47 6.02
N LEU A 56 -1.65 6.62 5.59
CA LEU A 56 -2.09 6.54 4.20
C LEU A 56 -2.83 7.82 3.78
N LEU A 57 -3.87 8.18 4.54
CA LEU A 57 -4.66 9.39 4.30
C LEU A 57 -3.80 10.64 4.46
N ALA A 58 -2.90 10.65 5.44
CA ALA A 58 -1.92 11.72 5.61
C ALA A 58 -1.07 11.91 4.35
N THR A 59 -0.56 10.82 3.76
CA THR A 59 0.24 10.90 2.53
C THR A 59 -0.57 11.52 1.38
N ARG A 60 -1.85 11.17 1.24
CA ARG A 60 -2.76 11.76 0.23
C ARG A 60 -2.98 13.25 0.48
N VAL A 61 -3.24 13.63 1.73
CA VAL A 61 -3.40 15.04 2.13
C VAL A 61 -2.15 15.84 1.78
N ILE A 62 -0.97 15.35 2.18
CA ILE A 62 0.30 16.02 1.89
C ILE A 62 0.50 16.19 0.39
N SER A 63 0.22 15.15 -0.38
CA SER A 63 0.36 15.17 -1.84
C SER A 63 -0.56 16.20 -2.49
N ARG A 64 -1.83 16.26 -2.09
CA ARG A 64 -2.80 17.25 -2.61
C ARG A 64 -2.49 18.67 -2.17
N VAL A 65 -2.13 18.89 -0.90
CA VAL A 65 -1.74 20.22 -0.40
C VAL A 65 -0.53 20.75 -1.17
N ARG A 66 0.49 19.91 -1.41
CA ARG A 66 1.65 20.29 -2.23
C ARG A 66 1.25 20.68 -3.65
N GLN A 67 0.42 19.86 -4.30
CA GLN A 67 0.03 20.07 -5.69
C GLN A 67 -0.88 21.28 -5.89
N GLU A 68 -1.91 21.43 -5.05
CA GLU A 68 -2.96 22.43 -5.24
C GLU A 68 -2.60 23.78 -4.63
N GLN A 69 -1.80 23.81 -3.56
CA GLN A 69 -1.49 25.03 -2.81
C GLN A 69 -0.03 25.50 -2.92
N GLN A 70 0.86 24.71 -3.54
CA GLN A 70 2.29 25.02 -3.68
C GLN A 70 2.97 25.30 -2.32
N LEU A 71 2.62 24.48 -1.32
CA LEU A 71 3.16 24.56 0.03
C LEU A 71 4.09 23.40 0.32
N ASP A 72 5.14 23.62 1.10
CA ASP A 72 5.97 22.51 1.59
C ASP A 72 5.30 21.80 2.76
N ALA A 73 4.32 20.97 2.44
CA ALA A 73 3.70 20.08 3.39
C ALA A 73 4.51 18.79 3.51
N SER A 74 4.87 18.34 4.71
CA SER A 74 5.52 17.04 4.91
C SER A 74 4.73 16.18 5.89
N LEU A 75 4.91 14.85 5.80
CA LEU A 75 4.29 13.94 6.76
C LEU A 75 4.72 14.29 8.19
N LYS A 76 6.01 14.61 8.37
CA LYS A 76 6.57 15.09 9.64
C LYS A 76 5.83 16.33 10.14
N ALA A 77 5.62 17.34 9.29
CA ALA A 77 4.92 18.57 9.66
C ALA A 77 3.48 18.31 10.14
N LEU A 78 2.76 17.34 9.55
CA LEU A 78 1.41 16.97 9.97
C LEU A 78 1.41 16.21 11.31
N PHE A 79 2.39 15.36 11.56
CA PHE A 79 2.53 14.70 12.87
C PHE A 79 2.95 15.67 13.99
N GLU A 80 3.79 16.67 13.68
CA GLU A 80 4.18 17.70 14.64
C GLU A 80 3.05 18.69 14.93
N ARG A 81 2.21 18.98 13.94
CA ARG A 81 1.09 19.94 14.03
C ARG A 81 -0.18 19.28 13.47
N PRO A 82 -0.84 18.40 14.24
CA PRO A 82 -1.97 17.60 13.73
C PRO A 82 -3.30 18.33 13.71
N VAL A 83 -3.38 19.52 14.33
CA VAL A 83 -4.57 20.38 14.35
C VAL A 83 -4.59 21.25 13.10
N LEU A 84 -5.72 21.37 12.41
CA LEU A 84 -5.85 22.06 11.12
C LEU A 84 -5.21 23.46 11.13
N GLU A 85 -5.51 24.29 12.12
CA GLU A 85 -4.97 25.65 12.23
C GLU A 85 -3.44 25.65 12.38
N ALA A 86 -2.92 24.86 13.32
CA ALA A 86 -1.48 24.76 13.56
C ALA A 86 -0.74 24.18 12.34
N PHE A 87 -1.36 23.22 11.65
CA PHE A 87 -0.84 22.67 10.41
C PHE A 87 -0.75 23.76 9.34
N ALA A 88 -1.87 24.44 9.05
CA ALA A 88 -1.97 25.45 8.01
C ALA A 88 -1.03 26.64 8.25
N GLN A 89 -0.96 27.16 9.47
CA GLN A 89 -0.03 28.25 9.85
C GLN A 89 1.43 27.84 9.73
N GLY A 90 1.69 26.55 9.88
CA GLY A 90 3.00 25.97 9.86
C GLY A 90 3.59 25.67 8.48
N LEU A 91 2.78 25.81 7.42
CA LEU A 91 3.20 25.55 6.05
C LEU A 91 3.85 26.79 5.44
N GLU A 92 5.03 26.59 4.86
CA GLU A 92 5.73 27.62 4.11
C GLU A 92 5.45 27.48 2.62
N ARG A 93 5.42 28.63 1.93
CA ARG A 93 5.39 28.64 0.46
C ARG A 93 6.69 28.06 -0.06
N THR A 94 6.58 27.12 -0.98
CA THR A 94 7.74 26.63 -1.70
C THR A 94 7.76 27.20 -3.12
N THR A 95 8.93 27.70 -3.52
CA THR A 95 9.23 28.05 -4.91
C THR A 95 9.72 26.85 -5.71
N ASP A 96 10.02 25.74 -5.04
CA ASP A 96 10.30 24.49 -5.71
C ASP A 96 8.99 24.02 -6.33
N ALA A 97 8.85 24.26 -7.64
CA ALA A 97 7.79 23.64 -8.41
C ALA A 97 7.82 22.15 -8.07
N VAL A 98 6.69 21.60 -7.61
CA VAL A 98 6.52 20.17 -7.41
C VAL A 98 6.95 19.51 -8.71
N SER A 99 8.18 18.96 -8.75
CA SER A 99 8.76 18.44 -9.98
C SER A 99 7.82 17.34 -10.47
N THR A 100 7.21 17.58 -11.62
CA THR A 100 6.29 16.65 -12.28
C THR A 100 7.08 15.45 -12.76
N ILE A 101 6.49 14.26 -12.70
CA ILE A 101 7.08 13.06 -13.29
C ILE A 101 7.06 13.21 -14.82
N PRO A 102 8.22 13.30 -15.50
CA PRO A 102 8.24 13.44 -16.95
C PRO A 102 7.81 12.14 -17.63
N LEU A 103 7.17 12.27 -18.79
CA LEU A 103 6.84 11.12 -19.65
C LEU A 103 8.12 10.58 -20.29
N ALA A 104 8.34 9.29 -20.16
CA ALA A 104 9.46 8.58 -20.76
C ALA A 104 9.18 8.24 -22.22
N ASP A 105 10.23 8.32 -23.04
CA ASP A 105 10.20 7.83 -24.41
C ASP A 105 10.12 6.28 -24.42
N ARG A 106 8.99 5.74 -24.88
CA ARG A 106 8.75 4.29 -24.99
C ARG A 106 9.64 3.60 -26.02
N GLN A 107 10.37 4.35 -26.85
CA GLN A 107 11.38 3.82 -27.77
C GLN A 107 12.75 3.62 -27.11
N GLN A 108 12.97 4.20 -25.92
CA GLN A 108 14.20 4.05 -25.16
C GLN A 108 14.10 2.90 -24.15
N PRO A 109 15.25 2.33 -23.70
CA PRO A 109 15.25 1.36 -22.63
C PRO A 109 14.60 1.91 -21.34
N LEU A 110 13.56 1.23 -20.86
CA LEU A 110 12.84 1.60 -19.65
C LEU A 110 13.45 0.88 -18.44
N ALA A 111 14.24 1.57 -17.63
CA ALA A 111 14.85 0.97 -16.45
C ALA A 111 13.78 0.48 -15.44
N LEU A 112 14.11 -0.56 -14.67
CA LEU A 112 13.30 -0.97 -13.53
C LEU A 112 13.38 0.11 -12.44
N SER A 113 12.28 0.30 -11.70
CA SER A 113 12.35 0.97 -10.38
C SER A 113 13.26 0.17 -9.43
N PHE A 114 13.76 0.80 -8.36
CA PHE A 114 14.57 0.08 -7.36
C PHE A 114 13.81 -1.09 -6.72
N ALA A 115 12.50 -0.93 -6.50
CA ALA A 115 11.64 -1.96 -5.96
C ALA A 115 11.50 -3.14 -6.94
N GLN A 116 11.26 -2.87 -8.22
CA GLN A 116 11.22 -3.93 -9.24
C GLN A 116 12.56 -4.64 -9.40
N GLU A 117 13.69 -3.93 -9.32
CA GLU A 117 15.03 -4.53 -9.42
C GLU A 117 15.27 -5.56 -8.30
N ARG A 118 14.82 -5.26 -7.08
CA ARG A 118 14.80 -6.23 -5.97
C ARG A 118 13.97 -7.46 -6.29
N GLN A 119 12.74 -7.29 -6.78
CA GLN A 119 11.86 -8.42 -7.11
C GLN A 119 12.42 -9.25 -8.27
N TRP A 120 13.01 -8.61 -9.27
CA TRP A 120 13.67 -9.26 -10.39
C TRP A 120 14.83 -10.14 -9.90
N PHE A 121 15.70 -9.59 -9.05
CA PHE A 121 16.81 -10.35 -8.46
C PHE A 121 16.32 -11.56 -7.66
N LEU A 122 15.30 -11.39 -6.81
CA LEU A 122 14.73 -12.49 -6.02
C LEU A 122 14.11 -13.58 -6.89
N TRP A 123 13.41 -13.18 -7.96
CA TRP A 123 12.89 -14.12 -8.94
C TRP A 123 14.01 -14.88 -9.65
N GLN A 124 15.11 -14.23 -10.03
CA GLN A 124 16.25 -14.92 -10.65
C GLN A 124 16.91 -15.96 -9.74
N LEU A 125 16.87 -15.77 -8.42
CA LEU A 125 17.37 -16.74 -7.44
C LEU A 125 16.45 -17.97 -7.32
N GLU A 126 15.13 -17.76 -7.36
CA GLU A 126 14.12 -18.81 -7.21
C GLU A 126 12.93 -18.62 -8.19
N PRO A 127 13.10 -18.89 -9.51
CA PRO A 127 12.07 -18.60 -10.53
C PRO A 127 10.77 -19.37 -10.34
N GLU A 128 10.84 -20.54 -9.69
CA GLU A 128 9.71 -21.41 -9.40
C GLU A 128 8.98 -21.04 -8.10
N SER A 129 9.39 -19.96 -7.42
CA SER A 129 8.83 -19.58 -6.11
C SER A 129 7.53 -18.79 -6.26
N ALA A 130 6.50 -19.21 -5.52
CA ALA A 130 5.24 -18.48 -5.40
C ALA A 130 5.26 -17.41 -4.28
N ALA A 131 6.42 -17.17 -3.64
CA ALA A 131 6.52 -16.31 -2.45
C ALA A 131 6.10 -14.85 -2.70
N TYR A 132 6.16 -14.39 -3.95
CA TYR A 132 5.79 -13.04 -4.37
C TYR A 132 4.56 -13.00 -5.27
N HIS A 133 3.67 -13.98 -5.13
CA HIS A 133 2.34 -13.88 -5.73
C HIS A 133 1.40 -13.07 -4.84
N ILE A 134 0.53 -12.29 -5.45
CA ILE A 134 -0.58 -11.58 -4.81
C ILE A 134 -1.87 -12.27 -5.25
N PRO A 135 -2.34 -13.29 -4.51
CA PRO A 135 -3.59 -13.97 -4.81
C PRO A 135 -4.79 -13.23 -4.22
N SER A 136 -5.94 -13.32 -4.89
CA SER A 136 -7.25 -12.92 -4.38
C SER A 136 -8.29 -13.89 -4.92
N ALA A 137 -9.20 -14.36 -4.05
CA ALA A 137 -10.32 -15.20 -4.44
C ALA A 137 -11.62 -14.52 -4.02
N LEU A 138 -12.51 -14.30 -4.97
CA LEU A 138 -13.79 -13.61 -4.77
C LEU A 138 -14.92 -14.58 -5.13
N ARG A 139 -15.81 -14.88 -4.18
CA ARG A 139 -17.03 -15.63 -4.46
C ARG A 139 -18.10 -14.68 -4.99
N LEU A 140 -18.54 -14.92 -6.21
CA LEU A 140 -19.54 -14.14 -6.92
C LEU A 140 -20.86 -14.93 -6.94
N ARG A 141 -21.93 -14.34 -6.41
CA ARG A 141 -23.26 -14.94 -6.39
C ARG A 141 -24.22 -14.14 -7.27
N GLY A 142 -25.00 -14.84 -8.07
CA GLY A 142 -25.90 -14.30 -9.06
C GLY A 142 -25.43 -14.57 -10.49
N ARG A 143 -26.22 -14.09 -11.46
CA ARG A 143 -25.91 -14.19 -12.89
C ARG A 143 -24.64 -13.41 -13.19
N LEU A 144 -23.69 -14.06 -13.85
CA LEU A 144 -22.43 -13.48 -14.26
C LEU A 144 -22.37 -13.36 -15.78
N ASP A 145 -22.34 -12.13 -16.29
CA ASP A 145 -21.98 -11.87 -17.68
C ASP A 145 -20.47 -12.03 -17.87
N VAL A 146 -20.02 -13.18 -18.36
CA VAL A 146 -18.58 -13.48 -18.48
C VAL A 146 -17.92 -12.70 -19.61
N ASP A 147 -18.68 -12.28 -20.63
CA ASP A 147 -18.13 -11.52 -21.75
C ASP A 147 -17.90 -10.06 -21.34
N ALA A 148 -18.82 -9.48 -20.56
CA ALA A 148 -18.59 -8.20 -19.89
C ALA A 148 -17.36 -8.26 -18.98
N LEU A 149 -17.19 -9.34 -18.20
CA LEU A 149 -16.02 -9.53 -17.33
C LEU A 149 -14.72 -9.61 -18.13
N GLN A 150 -14.70 -10.35 -19.24
CA GLN A 150 -13.54 -10.42 -20.13
C GLN A 150 -13.18 -9.04 -20.68
N ARG A 151 -14.17 -8.28 -21.17
CA ARG A 151 -13.97 -6.90 -21.65
C ARG A 151 -13.43 -5.97 -20.57
N SER A 152 -13.83 -6.15 -19.32
CA SER A 152 -13.31 -5.39 -18.18
C SER A 152 -11.81 -5.65 -17.98
N PHE A 153 -11.37 -6.92 -18.01
CA PHE A 153 -9.95 -7.26 -17.92
C PHE A 153 -9.15 -6.76 -19.12
N ASP A 154 -9.68 -6.89 -20.34
CA ASP A 154 -9.02 -6.37 -21.54
C ASP A 154 -8.78 -4.86 -21.43
N SER A 155 -9.77 -4.12 -20.90
CA SER A 155 -9.67 -2.68 -20.69
C SER A 155 -8.65 -2.30 -19.61
N LEU A 156 -8.59 -3.07 -18.51
CA LEU A 156 -7.56 -2.90 -17.47
C LEU A 156 -6.15 -3.14 -18.01
N VAL A 157 -5.93 -4.22 -18.76
CA VAL A 157 -4.63 -4.57 -19.34
C VAL A 157 -4.20 -3.56 -20.40
N ALA A 158 -5.15 -3.04 -21.20
CA ALA A 158 -4.87 -1.97 -22.15
C ALA A 158 -4.46 -0.66 -21.43
N ARG A 159 -5.19 -0.31 -20.36
CA ARG A 159 -5.02 0.93 -19.59
C ARG A 159 -3.73 0.99 -18.77
N HIS A 160 -3.35 -0.10 -18.11
CA HIS A 160 -2.20 -0.15 -17.20
C HIS A 160 -1.03 -0.88 -17.84
N GLU A 161 0.01 -0.14 -18.26
CA GLU A 161 1.20 -0.69 -18.92
C GLU A 161 1.85 -1.83 -18.13
N THR A 162 1.83 -1.74 -16.81
CA THR A 162 2.47 -2.74 -15.94
C THR A 162 1.89 -4.15 -16.11
N LEU A 163 0.59 -4.28 -16.40
CA LEU A 163 -0.09 -5.58 -16.58
C LEU A 163 0.31 -6.27 -17.90
N ARG A 164 0.86 -5.49 -18.85
CA ARG A 164 1.41 -5.97 -20.12
C ARG A 164 2.93 -5.79 -20.20
N THR A 165 3.59 -5.63 -19.05
CA THR A 165 5.05 -5.49 -18.96
C THR A 165 5.71 -6.84 -18.71
N ARG A 166 6.83 -7.08 -19.40
CA ARG A 166 7.77 -8.17 -19.15
C ARG A 166 9.12 -7.59 -18.74
N PHE A 167 9.98 -8.40 -18.18
CA PHE A 167 11.30 -7.97 -17.70
C PHE A 167 12.39 -8.74 -18.40
N ARG A 168 13.51 -8.09 -18.70
CA ARG A 168 14.64 -8.71 -19.39
C ARG A 168 15.96 -8.17 -18.86
N LEU A 169 17.00 -8.98 -19.03
CA LEU A 169 18.39 -8.61 -18.77
C LEU A 169 19.16 -8.56 -20.09
N GLU A 170 19.70 -7.40 -20.46
CA GLU A 170 20.52 -7.23 -21.68
C GLU A 170 21.69 -6.31 -21.37
N GLY A 171 22.89 -6.70 -21.82
CA GLY A 171 24.10 -5.92 -21.55
C GLY A 171 24.38 -5.68 -20.06
N GLY A 172 23.96 -6.60 -19.18
CA GLY A 172 24.10 -6.47 -17.73
C GLY A 172 23.15 -5.46 -17.07
N ARG A 173 22.13 -4.97 -17.79
CA ARG A 173 21.10 -4.06 -17.27
C ARG A 173 19.72 -4.67 -17.42
N SER A 174 18.90 -4.53 -16.38
CA SER A 174 17.51 -4.96 -16.42
C SER A 174 16.61 -3.85 -16.96
N TYR A 175 15.67 -4.21 -17.83
CA TYR A 175 14.69 -3.28 -18.40
C TYR A 175 13.27 -3.84 -18.40
N GLN A 176 12.31 -2.92 -18.38
CA GLN A 176 10.90 -3.16 -18.59
C GLN A 176 10.64 -3.18 -20.09
N GLN A 177 9.93 -4.20 -20.56
CA GLN A 177 9.46 -4.30 -21.94
C GLN A 177 7.94 -4.28 -21.95
N VAL A 178 7.38 -3.09 -22.16
CA VAL A 178 5.95 -2.88 -22.28
C VAL A 178 5.47 -3.42 -23.63
N GLN A 179 4.62 -4.43 -23.62
CA GLN A 179 4.09 -5.01 -24.86
C GLN A 179 2.98 -4.12 -25.42
N PRO A 180 2.91 -3.84 -26.74
CA PRO A 180 1.87 -2.98 -27.32
C PRO A 180 0.45 -3.48 -27.05
N ALA A 181 0.26 -4.79 -27.09
CA ALA A 181 -1.00 -5.46 -26.78
C ALA A 181 -0.73 -6.83 -26.16
N VAL A 182 -1.47 -7.15 -25.10
CA VAL A 182 -1.55 -8.46 -24.45
C VAL A 182 -3.01 -8.64 -24.06
N SER A 183 -3.54 -9.84 -24.25
CA SER A 183 -4.83 -10.24 -23.67
C SER A 183 -4.58 -11.17 -22.49
N VAL A 184 -5.38 -11.01 -21.45
CA VAL A 184 -5.45 -11.96 -20.33
C VAL A 184 -6.77 -12.69 -20.46
N SER A 185 -6.72 -13.97 -20.80
CA SER A 185 -7.93 -14.79 -20.94
C SER A 185 -8.41 -15.26 -19.56
N ILE A 186 -9.72 -15.18 -19.33
CA ILE A 186 -10.35 -15.81 -18.17
C ILE A 186 -10.38 -17.32 -18.41
N GLU A 187 -9.56 -18.07 -17.67
CA GLU A 187 -9.58 -19.54 -17.70
C GLU A 187 -10.80 -20.05 -16.93
N ARG A 188 -11.76 -20.63 -17.66
CA ARG A 188 -13.03 -21.11 -17.08
C ARG A 188 -12.93 -22.60 -16.77
N GLU A 189 -13.40 -22.99 -15.60
CA GLU A 189 -13.42 -24.38 -15.15
C GLU A 189 -14.70 -24.67 -14.38
N GLN A 190 -15.40 -25.76 -14.72
CA GLN A 190 -16.48 -26.28 -13.87
C GLN A 190 -15.85 -27.00 -12.67
N PHE A 191 -16.26 -26.62 -11.47
CA PHE A 191 -15.65 -27.16 -10.25
C PHE A 191 -16.69 -27.37 -9.15
N GLY A 192 -16.43 -28.32 -8.23
CA GLY A 192 -17.31 -28.57 -7.09
C GLY A 192 -16.89 -27.79 -5.84
N GLU A 193 -17.77 -27.74 -4.83
CA GLU A 193 -17.39 -27.17 -3.53
C GLU A 193 -16.30 -28.02 -2.83
N GLU A 194 -16.33 -29.34 -3.04
CA GLU A 194 -15.32 -30.28 -2.55
C GLU A 194 -14.00 -30.07 -3.30
N GLY A 195 -12.91 -29.85 -2.56
CA GLY A 195 -11.58 -29.61 -3.13
C GLY A 195 -11.32 -28.17 -3.61
N LEU A 196 -12.27 -27.24 -3.40
CA LEU A 196 -12.20 -25.88 -3.92
C LEU A 196 -10.96 -25.12 -3.41
N ILE A 197 -10.65 -25.25 -2.12
CA ILE A 197 -9.50 -24.58 -1.50
C ILE A 197 -8.19 -25.12 -2.07
N GLU A 198 -8.08 -26.44 -2.23
CA GLU A 198 -6.92 -27.10 -2.84
C GLU A 198 -6.74 -26.66 -4.29
N ARG A 199 -7.84 -26.51 -5.05
CA ARG A 199 -7.79 -26.02 -6.43
C ARG A 199 -7.33 -24.57 -6.51
N ILE A 200 -7.86 -23.70 -5.64
CA ILE A 200 -7.42 -22.30 -5.53
C ILE A 200 -5.92 -22.26 -5.20
N GLN A 201 -5.48 -23.04 -4.21
CA GLN A 201 -4.06 -23.12 -3.85
C GLN A 201 -3.19 -23.58 -5.03
N ALA A 202 -3.64 -24.58 -5.80
CA ALA A 202 -2.94 -25.05 -6.99
C ALA A 202 -2.79 -23.95 -8.06
N ILE A 203 -3.82 -23.11 -8.25
CA ILE A 203 -3.75 -21.94 -9.15
C ILE A 203 -2.75 -20.91 -8.61
N VAL A 204 -2.84 -20.61 -7.30
CA VAL A 204 -2.01 -19.60 -6.63
C VAL A 204 -0.52 -19.95 -6.67
N VAL A 205 -0.14 -21.21 -6.50
CA VAL A 205 1.28 -21.61 -6.42
C VAL A 205 1.96 -21.82 -7.76
N GLN A 206 1.21 -21.87 -8.86
CA GLN A 206 1.78 -21.98 -10.20
C GLN A 206 2.70 -20.76 -10.48
N PRO A 207 3.98 -20.95 -10.84
CA PRO A 207 4.94 -19.85 -11.00
C PRO A 207 4.63 -18.90 -12.15
N PHE A 208 5.18 -17.68 -12.07
CA PHE A 208 5.21 -16.73 -13.19
C PHE A 208 6.59 -16.69 -13.85
N ASP A 209 6.63 -16.69 -15.18
CA ASP A 209 7.82 -16.37 -15.96
C ASP A 209 7.84 -14.85 -16.22
N LEU A 210 8.76 -14.13 -15.55
CA LEU A 210 8.87 -12.67 -15.66
C LEU A 210 9.38 -12.19 -17.02
N GLU A 211 10.02 -13.05 -17.80
CA GLU A 211 10.53 -12.74 -19.14
C GLU A 211 9.46 -12.90 -20.21
N ARG A 212 8.50 -13.80 -19.98
CA ARG A 212 7.45 -14.14 -20.94
C ARG A 212 6.09 -13.55 -20.60
N GLY A 213 5.74 -13.36 -19.34
CA GLY A 213 4.40 -12.92 -18.93
C GLY A 213 3.25 -13.74 -19.56
N PRO A 214 2.01 -13.24 -19.51
CA PRO A 214 1.54 -12.11 -18.70
C PRO A 214 1.72 -12.35 -17.19
N LEU A 215 1.76 -11.28 -16.41
CA LEU A 215 2.00 -11.32 -14.96
C LEU A 215 0.73 -11.14 -14.13
N LEU A 216 -0.40 -11.40 -14.77
CA LEU A 216 -1.75 -11.51 -14.23
C LEU A 216 -2.36 -12.79 -14.79
N ARG A 217 -2.93 -13.61 -13.91
CA ARG A 217 -3.76 -14.77 -14.26
C ARG A 217 -5.15 -14.60 -13.65
N VAL A 218 -6.14 -15.03 -14.40
CA VAL A 218 -7.56 -14.93 -14.04
C VAL A 218 -8.21 -16.28 -14.29
N ASN A 219 -8.72 -16.90 -13.23
CA ASN A 219 -9.45 -18.17 -13.32
C ASN A 219 -10.87 -17.95 -12.78
N LEU A 220 -11.86 -18.52 -13.46
CA LEU A 220 -13.26 -18.52 -13.04
C LEU A 220 -13.69 -19.97 -12.79
N LEU A 221 -13.76 -20.34 -11.52
CA LEU A 221 -14.29 -21.62 -11.08
C LEU A 221 -15.81 -21.50 -10.98
N GLN A 222 -16.55 -22.15 -11.87
CA GLN A 222 -17.99 -22.17 -11.85
C GLN A 222 -18.48 -23.33 -10.97
N LEU A 223 -19.17 -22.99 -9.87
CA LEU A 223 -19.70 -23.95 -8.89
C LEU A 223 -21.16 -24.32 -9.20
N ALA A 224 -21.92 -23.36 -9.72
CA ALA A 224 -23.28 -23.51 -10.20
C ALA A 224 -23.58 -22.48 -11.31
N GLU A 225 -24.82 -22.41 -11.80
CA GLU A 225 -25.23 -21.40 -12.80
C GLU A 225 -25.05 -19.96 -12.28
N ASP A 226 -25.25 -19.75 -10.98
CA ASP A 226 -25.22 -18.45 -10.30
C ASP A 226 -24.24 -18.40 -9.12
N ASP A 227 -23.27 -19.31 -9.06
CA ASP A 227 -22.23 -19.34 -8.02
C ASP A 227 -20.86 -19.60 -8.65
N HIS A 228 -19.95 -18.64 -8.47
CA HIS A 228 -18.63 -18.66 -9.09
C HIS A 228 -17.57 -18.22 -8.10
N VAL A 229 -16.34 -18.67 -8.30
CA VAL A 229 -15.15 -18.15 -7.62
C VAL A 229 -14.19 -17.59 -8.66
N LEU A 230 -14.01 -16.28 -8.64
CA LEU A 230 -13.01 -15.58 -9.43
C LEU A 230 -11.69 -15.55 -8.67
N VAL A 231 -10.68 -16.22 -9.20
CA VAL A 231 -9.32 -16.25 -8.66
C VAL A 231 -8.45 -15.34 -9.52
N LEU A 232 -7.84 -14.35 -8.87
CA LEU A 232 -6.90 -13.41 -9.48
C LEU A 232 -5.54 -13.63 -8.84
N VAL A 233 -4.51 -13.83 -9.66
CA VAL A 233 -3.14 -13.94 -9.18
C VAL A 233 -2.26 -13.00 -9.98
N GLN A 234 -1.50 -12.14 -9.30
CA GLN A 234 -0.52 -11.26 -9.91
C GLN A 234 0.87 -11.52 -9.35
N HIS A 235 1.91 -11.23 -10.11
CA HIS A 235 3.26 -11.15 -9.53
C HIS A 235 3.46 -9.79 -8.86
N HIS A 236 4.08 -9.77 -7.67
CA HIS A 236 4.29 -8.54 -6.89
C HIS A 236 5.17 -7.50 -7.60
N ILE A 237 5.90 -7.87 -8.65
CA ILE A 237 6.71 -6.93 -9.45
C ILE A 237 5.88 -5.94 -10.30
N VAL A 238 4.62 -6.27 -10.60
CA VAL A 238 3.70 -5.42 -11.39
C VAL A 238 2.55 -4.84 -10.56
N SER A 239 2.47 -5.15 -9.27
CA SER A 239 1.32 -4.79 -8.44
C SER A 239 1.68 -4.77 -6.96
N ASP A 240 0.82 -4.15 -6.15
CA ASP A 240 0.93 -4.09 -4.70
C ASP A 240 -0.45 -3.99 -4.05
N GLY A 241 -0.51 -3.97 -2.71
CA GLY A 241 -1.79 -3.90 -1.99
C GLY A 241 -2.66 -2.68 -2.35
N TRP A 242 -2.04 -1.53 -2.66
CA TRP A 242 -2.78 -0.35 -3.14
C TRP A 242 -3.30 -0.57 -4.56
N SER A 243 -2.48 -1.12 -5.45
CA SER A 243 -2.85 -1.43 -6.82
C SER A 243 -4.03 -2.39 -6.91
N MET A 244 -4.15 -3.32 -5.96
CA MET A 244 -5.32 -4.22 -5.87
C MET A 244 -6.62 -3.45 -5.66
N GLN A 245 -6.62 -2.40 -4.83
CA GLN A 245 -7.81 -1.56 -4.62
C GLN A 245 -8.18 -0.82 -5.91
N VAL A 246 -7.20 -0.20 -6.58
CA VAL A 246 -7.40 0.46 -7.88
C VAL A 246 -7.96 -0.51 -8.92
N MET A 247 -7.38 -1.71 -9.01
CA MET A 247 -7.83 -2.75 -9.94
C MET A 247 -9.28 -3.14 -9.67
N VAL A 248 -9.66 -3.38 -8.41
CA VAL A 248 -11.04 -3.77 -8.05
C VAL A 248 -12.03 -2.65 -8.35
N GLU A 249 -11.72 -1.40 -7.98
CA GLU A 249 -12.57 -0.24 -8.28
C GLU A 249 -12.83 -0.10 -9.77
N GLU A 250 -11.76 -0.11 -10.59
CA GLU A 250 -11.88 0.02 -12.04
C GLU A 250 -12.56 -1.20 -12.67
N LEU A 251 -12.28 -2.43 -12.20
CA LEU A 251 -12.94 -3.65 -12.67
C LEU A 251 -14.45 -3.59 -12.46
N VAL A 252 -14.90 -3.20 -11.26
CA VAL A 252 -16.33 -3.07 -10.94
C VAL A 252 -17.00 -2.01 -11.81
N GLN A 253 -16.36 -0.85 -12.00
CA GLN A 253 -16.89 0.21 -12.85
C GLN A 253 -17.04 -0.23 -14.31
N LEU A 254 -15.99 -0.87 -14.85
CA LEU A 254 -15.98 -1.39 -16.22
C LEU A 254 -17.05 -2.48 -16.40
N TYR A 255 -17.13 -3.43 -15.47
CA TYR A 255 -18.09 -4.52 -15.49
C TYR A 255 -19.54 -4.03 -15.47
N ALA A 256 -19.83 -3.06 -14.58
CA ALA A 256 -21.16 -2.48 -14.47
C ALA A 256 -21.64 -1.82 -15.77
N GLY A 257 -20.75 -1.15 -16.51
CA GLY A 257 -21.10 -0.57 -17.80
C GLY A 257 -21.19 -1.60 -18.93
N TYR A 258 -20.21 -2.50 -19.05
CA TYR A 258 -20.20 -3.50 -20.13
C TYR A 258 -21.36 -4.50 -20.03
N SER A 259 -21.76 -4.90 -18.82
CA SER A 259 -22.95 -5.75 -18.61
C SER A 259 -24.27 -5.08 -19.01
N GLN A 260 -24.27 -3.75 -19.14
CA GLN A 260 -25.41 -2.96 -19.66
C GLN A 260 -25.26 -2.63 -21.15
N GLY A 261 -24.21 -3.14 -21.82
CA GLY A 261 -23.90 -2.81 -23.20
C GLY A 261 -23.39 -1.38 -23.41
N LEU A 262 -22.96 -0.69 -22.34
CA LEU A 262 -22.40 0.66 -22.40
C LEU A 262 -20.89 0.61 -22.59
N ASP A 263 -20.36 1.52 -23.39
CA ASP A 263 -18.92 1.75 -23.44
C ASP A 263 -18.49 2.65 -22.28
N VAL A 264 -17.54 2.16 -21.48
CA VAL A 264 -17.00 2.86 -20.31
C VAL A 264 -15.64 3.45 -20.67
N VAL A 265 -15.48 4.76 -20.43
CA VAL A 265 -14.20 5.47 -20.57
C VAL A 265 -13.75 5.94 -19.19
N LEU A 266 -12.64 5.40 -18.71
CA LEU A 266 -12.01 5.84 -17.48
C LEU A 266 -11.15 7.09 -17.72
N PRO A 267 -11.02 8.01 -16.74
CA PRO A 267 -10.16 9.19 -16.87
C PRO A 267 -8.73 8.81 -17.28
N ALA A 268 -8.11 9.56 -18.19
CA ALA A 268 -6.75 9.27 -18.65
C ALA A 268 -5.75 9.30 -17.48
N LEU A 269 -4.81 8.36 -17.48
CA LEU A 269 -3.70 8.38 -16.52
C LEU A 269 -2.65 9.40 -17.01
N PRO A 270 -2.23 10.37 -16.17
CA PRO A 270 -1.29 11.40 -16.59
C PRO A 270 0.12 10.86 -16.84
N ILE A 271 0.46 9.71 -16.24
CA ILE A 271 1.71 8.98 -16.36
C ILE A 271 1.42 7.47 -16.30
N GLN A 272 2.44 6.64 -16.50
CA GLN A 272 2.43 5.20 -16.27
C GLN A 272 3.60 4.81 -15.35
N TYR A 273 3.64 3.54 -14.93
CA TYR A 273 4.65 3.06 -13.99
C TYR A 273 6.10 3.23 -14.50
N ALA A 274 6.33 3.07 -15.81
CA ALA A 274 7.66 3.26 -16.41
C ALA A 274 8.18 4.70 -16.26
N ASP A 275 7.28 5.69 -16.32
CA ASP A 275 7.61 7.11 -16.12
C ASP A 275 8.08 7.35 -14.68
N TYR A 276 7.34 6.81 -13.70
CA TYR A 276 7.73 6.82 -12.29
C TYR A 276 9.08 6.15 -12.05
N ALA A 277 9.32 4.98 -12.66
CA ALA A 277 10.57 4.24 -12.50
C ALA A 277 11.79 5.05 -12.97
N LEU A 278 11.70 5.69 -14.14
CA LEU A 278 12.77 6.51 -14.69
C LEU A 278 12.97 7.81 -13.90
N TRP A 279 11.87 8.48 -13.53
CA TRP A 279 11.93 9.64 -12.64
C TRP A 279 12.61 9.30 -11.30
N GLN A 280 12.26 8.18 -10.68
CA GLN A 280 12.86 7.73 -9.43
C GLN A 280 14.37 7.55 -9.57
N ARG A 281 14.84 6.97 -10.68
CA ARG A 281 16.27 6.80 -10.95
C ARG A 281 16.97 8.14 -11.05
N SER A 282 16.45 9.05 -11.88
CA SER A 282 17.05 10.38 -12.06
C SER A 282 17.05 11.21 -10.78
N TRP A 283 15.97 11.15 -9.99
CA TRP A 283 15.90 11.84 -8.70
C TRP A 283 16.94 11.30 -7.70
N MET A 284 17.09 9.98 -7.63
CA MET A 284 18.10 9.35 -6.77
C MET A 284 19.52 9.71 -7.20
N GLU A 285 19.81 9.72 -8.50
CA GLU A 285 21.12 10.10 -9.06
C GLU A 285 21.45 11.60 -8.90
N ALA A 286 20.44 12.45 -8.74
CA ALA A 286 20.60 13.89 -8.54
C ALA A 286 21.02 14.29 -7.10
N GLY A 287 21.54 13.35 -6.29
CA GLY A 287 22.08 13.58 -4.95
C GLY A 287 21.24 13.03 -3.80
N GLU A 288 19.99 12.62 -4.07
CA GLU A 288 19.11 12.08 -3.02
C GLU A 288 19.62 10.72 -2.52
N LYS A 289 20.23 9.91 -3.39
CA LYS A 289 20.82 8.62 -3.02
C LYS A 289 21.85 8.78 -1.92
N GLU A 290 22.77 9.72 -2.07
CA GLU A 290 23.83 9.99 -1.09
C GLU A 290 23.24 10.45 0.24
N ARG A 291 22.25 11.34 0.21
CA ARG A 291 21.57 11.84 1.40
C ARG A 291 20.86 10.73 2.17
N GLN A 292 20.07 9.90 1.47
CA GLN A 292 19.35 8.78 2.11
C GLN A 292 20.31 7.70 2.61
N LEU A 293 21.36 7.39 1.84
CA LEU A 293 22.35 6.39 2.25
C LEU A 293 23.11 6.83 3.51
N ALA A 294 23.49 8.11 3.61
CA ALA A 294 24.13 8.66 4.80
C ALA A 294 23.21 8.55 6.03
N TYR A 295 21.92 8.85 5.88
CA TYR A 295 20.93 8.69 6.94
C TYR A 295 20.83 7.23 7.40
N TRP A 296 20.60 6.29 6.48
CA TRP A 296 20.38 4.89 6.84
C TRP A 296 21.64 4.20 7.37
N THR A 297 22.82 4.51 6.84
CA THR A 297 24.09 3.97 7.37
C THR A 297 24.42 4.56 8.74
N GLY A 298 24.11 5.84 8.98
CA GLY A 298 24.21 6.45 10.30
C GLY A 298 23.28 5.83 11.34
N LEU A 299 22.03 5.56 10.96
CA LEU A 299 21.00 4.98 11.85
C LEU A 299 21.21 3.49 12.14
N LEU A 300 21.54 2.69 11.12
CA LEU A 300 21.65 1.23 11.25
C LEU A 300 23.05 0.76 11.66
N GLY A 301 24.05 1.64 11.55
CA GLY A 301 25.44 1.33 11.90
C GLY A 301 26.06 0.20 11.09
N GLY A 302 27.25 -0.24 11.51
CA GLY A 302 27.99 -1.32 10.87
C GLY A 302 27.56 -2.74 11.29
N GLU A 303 26.92 -2.87 12.45
CA GLU A 303 26.46 -4.15 12.98
C GLU A 303 25.01 -4.41 12.61
N GLN A 304 24.71 -5.64 12.19
CA GLN A 304 23.39 -6.09 11.76
C GLN A 304 23.02 -7.35 12.54
N PRO A 305 22.65 -7.22 13.83
CA PRO A 305 22.37 -8.37 14.68
C PRO A 305 21.17 -9.16 14.13
N VAL A 306 21.31 -10.49 14.11
CA VAL A 306 20.20 -11.39 13.77
C VAL A 306 19.32 -11.54 15.01
N LEU A 307 18.01 -11.41 14.83
CA LEU A 307 17.05 -11.62 15.90
C LEU A 307 16.96 -13.12 16.25
N GLU A 308 17.26 -13.44 17.50
CA GLU A 308 17.21 -14.76 18.10
C GLU A 308 15.89 -14.93 18.86
N LEU A 309 14.94 -15.63 18.26
CA LEU A 309 13.67 -15.99 18.89
C LEU A 309 13.70 -17.45 19.36
N PRO A 310 12.91 -17.83 20.38
CA PRO A 310 12.83 -19.21 20.84
C PRO A 310 12.01 -20.06 19.86
N PHE A 311 12.62 -20.39 18.72
CA PHE A 311 12.03 -21.26 17.71
C PHE A 311 11.94 -22.70 18.19
N ASP A 312 10.86 -23.40 17.85
CA ASP A 312 10.68 -24.84 18.15
C ASP A 312 11.69 -25.73 17.42
N ARG A 313 12.33 -25.21 16.37
CA ARG A 313 13.26 -25.94 15.48
C ARG A 313 14.42 -25.03 15.08
N PRO A 314 15.61 -25.59 14.81
CA PRO A 314 16.75 -24.81 14.34
C PRO A 314 16.45 -24.13 13.00
N ARG A 315 16.99 -22.91 12.81
CA ARG A 315 16.90 -22.17 11.55
C ARG A 315 17.58 -22.98 10.43
N PRO A 316 16.88 -23.34 9.34
CA PRO A 316 17.48 -24.09 8.25
C PRO A 316 18.46 -23.23 7.43
N ALA A 317 19.45 -23.87 6.79
CA ALA A 317 20.43 -23.17 5.93
C ALA A 317 19.81 -22.60 4.65
N ARG A 318 18.72 -23.20 4.15
CA ARG A 318 17.92 -22.69 3.04
C ARG A 318 16.61 -22.16 3.58
N GLN A 319 16.27 -20.92 3.21
CA GLN A 319 14.99 -20.33 3.58
C GLN A 319 13.84 -21.19 3.05
N SER A 320 12.79 -21.33 3.86
CA SER A 320 11.53 -21.95 3.44
C SER A 320 10.45 -20.89 3.44
N HIS A 321 9.62 -20.90 2.40
CA HIS A 321 8.45 -20.02 2.29
C HIS A 321 7.17 -20.70 2.78
N ARG A 322 7.25 -21.89 3.38
CA ARG A 322 6.10 -22.53 4.02
C ARG A 322 5.76 -21.78 5.30
N GLY A 323 4.56 -21.22 5.34
CA GLY A 323 4.03 -20.51 6.50
C GLY A 323 2.62 -20.95 6.82
N ALA A 324 2.16 -20.57 8.01
CA ALA A 324 0.77 -20.64 8.42
C ALA A 324 0.39 -19.28 9.01
N GLN A 325 -0.90 -18.95 8.97
CA GLN A 325 -1.43 -17.72 9.54
C GLN A 325 -2.33 -18.07 10.72
N LEU A 326 -2.05 -17.44 11.87
CA LEU A 326 -2.93 -17.49 13.03
C LEU A 326 -3.62 -16.13 13.17
N GLY A 327 -4.93 -16.11 12.98
CA GLY A 327 -5.75 -14.95 13.26
C GLY A 327 -6.12 -14.88 14.74
N PHE A 328 -6.11 -13.68 15.30
CA PHE A 328 -6.72 -13.38 16.58
C PHE A 328 -7.39 -12.01 16.50
N GLU A 329 -8.41 -11.81 17.31
CA GLU A 329 -9.19 -10.57 17.33
C GLU A 329 -8.87 -9.78 18.60
N LEU A 330 -8.70 -8.47 18.46
CA LEU A 330 -8.64 -7.56 19.60
C LEU A 330 -10.07 -7.17 19.97
N SER A 331 -10.41 -7.24 21.25
CA SER A 331 -11.73 -6.81 21.72
C SER A 331 -11.95 -5.33 21.40
N ARG A 332 -13.21 -4.93 21.23
CA ARG A 332 -13.56 -3.54 20.94
C ARG A 332 -13.04 -2.59 22.01
N GLU A 333 -13.14 -3.00 23.27
CA GLU A 333 -12.67 -2.26 24.44
C GLU A 333 -11.15 -2.01 24.36
N LEU A 334 -10.38 -3.02 23.95
CA LEU A 334 -8.93 -2.90 23.80
C LEU A 334 -8.55 -1.99 22.63
N VAL A 335 -9.25 -2.09 21.49
CA VAL A 335 -9.02 -1.21 20.34
C VAL A 335 -9.30 0.25 20.70
N GLU A 336 -10.40 0.51 21.41
CA GLU A 336 -10.75 1.84 21.91
C GLU A 336 -9.71 2.36 22.91
N ALA A 337 -9.26 1.52 23.84
CA ALA A 337 -8.20 1.88 24.79
C ALA A 337 -6.86 2.19 24.10
N VAL A 338 -6.46 1.42 23.09
CA VAL A 338 -5.26 1.67 22.29
C VAL A 338 -5.35 3.00 21.53
N ARG A 339 -6.52 3.31 20.95
CA ARG A 339 -6.75 4.60 20.28
C ARG A 339 -6.67 5.77 21.26
N ALA A 340 -7.34 5.66 22.41
CA ALA A 340 -7.33 6.69 23.44
C ALA A 340 -5.91 6.91 24.02
N LEU A 341 -5.15 5.82 24.22
CA LEU A 341 -3.76 5.89 24.67
C LEU A 341 -2.87 6.58 23.62
N ALA A 342 -2.95 6.16 22.37
CA ALA A 342 -2.19 6.78 21.28
C ALA A 342 -2.47 8.28 21.18
N GLN A 343 -3.74 8.67 21.27
CA GLN A 343 -4.16 10.07 21.27
C GLN A 343 -3.56 10.85 22.45
N ARG A 344 -3.68 10.33 23.67
CA ARG A 344 -3.16 10.99 24.88
C ARG A 344 -1.64 11.21 24.81
N GLU A 345 -0.90 10.27 24.24
CA GLU A 345 0.57 10.35 24.10
C GLU A 345 1.01 11.08 22.81
N GLY A 346 0.08 11.59 22.00
CA GLY A 346 0.39 12.28 20.75
C GLY A 346 1.05 11.38 19.70
N THR A 347 0.67 10.11 19.66
CA THR A 347 1.18 9.10 18.72
C THR A 347 0.05 8.46 17.91
N SER A 348 0.41 7.71 16.87
CA SER A 348 -0.57 6.89 16.13
C SER A 348 -0.72 5.51 16.77
N SER A 349 -1.87 4.85 16.57
CA SER A 349 -2.04 3.45 16.98
C SER A 349 -0.99 2.53 16.33
N PHE A 350 -0.50 2.86 15.14
CA PHE A 350 0.61 2.16 14.50
C PHE A 350 1.90 2.23 15.35
N MET A 351 2.30 3.43 15.79
CA MET A 351 3.50 3.63 16.62
C MET A 351 3.39 2.86 17.94
N LEU A 352 2.22 2.91 18.58
CA LEU A 352 1.95 2.20 19.82
C LEU A 352 2.03 0.67 19.64
N LEU A 353 1.43 0.13 18.58
CA LEU A 353 1.50 -1.30 18.28
C LEU A 353 2.91 -1.73 17.88
N LEU A 354 3.65 -0.90 17.15
CA LEU A 354 5.05 -1.15 16.81
C LEU A 354 5.92 -1.20 18.07
N ALA A 355 5.80 -0.22 18.97
CA ALA A 355 6.51 -0.20 20.25
C ALA A 355 6.15 -1.43 21.10
N SER A 356 4.87 -1.81 21.13
CA SER A 356 4.41 -3.02 21.81
C SER A 356 5.02 -4.29 21.21
N PHE A 357 5.12 -4.35 19.88
CA PHE A 357 5.74 -5.47 19.17
C PHE A 357 7.26 -5.51 19.40
N GLN A 358 7.96 -4.38 19.38
CA GLN A 358 9.39 -4.31 19.69
C GLN A 358 9.67 -4.73 21.15
N ALA A 359 8.83 -4.30 22.10
CA ALA A 359 8.89 -4.77 23.48
C ALA A 359 8.68 -6.28 23.58
N LEU A 360 7.71 -6.84 22.84
CA LEU A 360 7.50 -8.29 22.77
C LEU A 360 8.76 -9.00 22.26
N LEU A 361 9.34 -8.54 21.14
CA LEU A 361 10.55 -9.15 20.59
C LEU A 361 11.72 -9.09 21.58
N TYR A 362 11.94 -7.95 22.24
CA TYR A 362 12.94 -7.82 23.30
C TYR A 362 12.72 -8.81 24.44
N ARG A 363 11.47 -9.00 24.91
CA ARG A 363 11.17 -9.94 26.00
C ARG A 363 11.41 -11.40 25.60
N TYR A 364 11.25 -11.74 24.33
CA TYR A 364 11.49 -13.08 23.80
C TYR A 364 12.98 -13.34 23.51
N SER A 365 13.72 -12.35 23.01
CA SER A 365 15.10 -12.51 22.56
C SER A 365 16.15 -12.09 23.58
N GLY A 366 15.80 -11.19 24.50
CA GLY A 366 16.75 -10.50 25.37
C GLY A 366 17.67 -9.50 24.63
N GLN A 367 17.44 -9.24 23.34
CA GLN A 367 18.28 -8.35 22.53
C GLN A 367 17.78 -6.91 22.58
N ALA A 368 18.67 -5.97 22.94
CA ALA A 368 18.37 -4.55 23.09
C ALA A 368 18.15 -3.81 21.75
N ASP A 369 18.87 -4.18 20.69
CA ASP A 369 18.72 -3.58 19.36
C ASP A 369 17.68 -4.35 18.55
N ILE A 370 16.45 -3.84 18.52
CA ILE A 370 15.33 -4.45 17.79
C ILE A 370 15.07 -3.67 16.51
N ARG A 371 15.13 -4.37 15.38
CA ARG A 371 14.91 -3.83 14.04
C ARG A 371 13.74 -4.53 13.38
N VAL A 372 12.72 -3.77 13.01
CA VAL A 372 11.49 -4.28 12.40
C VAL A 372 11.34 -3.70 11.00
N GLY A 373 11.23 -4.57 9.99
CA GLY A 373 10.91 -4.17 8.63
C GLY A 373 9.43 -3.81 8.51
N VAL A 374 9.13 -2.58 8.09
CA VAL A 374 7.76 -2.07 7.93
C VAL A 374 7.54 -1.66 6.47
N PRO A 375 6.54 -2.24 5.78
CA PRO A 375 6.18 -1.81 4.44
C PRO A 375 5.51 -0.44 4.47
N ILE A 376 5.86 0.41 3.50
CA ILE A 376 5.22 1.69 3.24
C ILE A 376 4.68 1.74 1.81
N ALA A 377 3.56 2.41 1.60
CA ALA A 377 2.93 2.52 0.28
C ALA A 377 3.84 3.22 -0.74
N ASN A 378 4.67 4.18 -0.30
CA ASN A 378 5.63 4.90 -1.13
C ASN A 378 4.98 5.60 -2.34
N ARG A 379 3.75 6.11 -2.16
CA ARG A 379 2.96 6.87 -3.14
C ARG A 379 2.74 8.28 -2.62
N ASN A 380 3.79 9.10 -2.69
CA ASN A 380 3.81 10.47 -2.18
C ASN A 380 3.55 11.52 -3.26
N ARG A 381 2.98 11.10 -4.40
CA ARG A 381 2.68 11.91 -5.58
C ARG A 381 1.27 11.59 -6.07
N VAL A 382 0.48 12.61 -6.40
CA VAL A 382 -0.92 12.43 -6.81
C VAL A 382 -0.99 11.62 -8.11
N GLU A 383 -0.03 11.83 -9.00
CA GLU A 383 0.11 11.13 -10.27
C GLU A 383 0.23 9.61 -10.10
N THR A 384 0.64 9.14 -8.91
CA THR A 384 0.80 7.71 -8.61
C THR A 384 -0.43 7.07 -8.00
N GLU A 385 -1.44 7.82 -7.51
CA GLU A 385 -2.55 7.25 -6.73
C GLU A 385 -3.42 6.27 -7.53
N ARG A 386 -3.58 6.50 -8.84
CA ARG A 386 -4.41 5.71 -9.75
C ARG A 386 -3.61 4.67 -10.56
N LEU A 387 -2.31 4.54 -10.33
CA LEU A 387 -1.49 3.58 -11.06
C LEU A 387 -1.54 2.19 -10.43
N ILE A 388 -1.65 1.16 -11.27
CA ILE A 388 -1.24 -0.19 -10.90
C ILE A 388 0.27 -0.29 -11.09
N GLY A 389 0.97 -0.87 -10.10
CA GLY A 389 2.42 -1.05 -10.14
C GLY A 389 3.01 -1.40 -8.77
N PHE A 390 4.32 -1.65 -8.71
CA PHE A 390 5.00 -2.06 -7.48
C PHE A 390 5.69 -0.90 -6.74
N PHE A 391 4.93 -0.11 -6.00
CA PHE A 391 5.46 1.09 -5.33
C PHE A 391 6.06 0.79 -3.97
N VAL A 392 5.55 -0.25 -3.28
CA VAL A 392 5.88 -0.57 -1.89
C VAL A 392 7.38 -0.56 -1.64
N ASN A 393 7.78 0.21 -0.63
CA ASN A 393 9.12 0.19 -0.07
C ASN A 393 9.08 -0.41 1.34
N THR A 394 10.22 -0.87 1.85
CA THR A 394 10.34 -1.42 3.21
C THR A 394 11.32 -0.56 3.99
N GLN A 395 10.85 0.03 5.09
CA GLN A 395 11.71 0.78 6.01
C GLN A 395 12.10 -0.10 7.20
N VAL A 396 13.31 0.11 7.72
CA VAL A 396 13.78 -0.59 8.93
C VAL A 396 13.57 0.36 10.11
N LEU A 397 12.60 0.05 10.96
CA LEU A 397 12.33 0.80 12.18
C LEU A 397 13.10 0.16 13.34
N LYS A 398 14.08 0.90 13.83
CA LYS A 398 14.99 0.50 14.91
C LYS A 398 14.50 1.07 16.23
N ALA A 399 14.56 0.26 17.30
CA ALA A 399 14.41 0.70 18.68
C ALA A 399 15.54 0.12 19.53
N ASP A 400 16.00 0.90 20.51
CA ASP A 400 16.95 0.49 21.53
C ASP A 400 16.21 0.29 22.85
N LEU A 401 16.24 -0.92 23.40
CA LEU A 401 15.51 -1.29 24.60
C LEU A 401 16.46 -1.66 25.75
N ASP A 402 16.14 -1.15 26.94
CA ASP A 402 16.76 -1.56 28.21
C ASP A 402 15.71 -2.15 29.15
N GLY A 403 16.11 -3.05 30.05
CA GLY A 403 15.22 -3.72 30.99
C GLY A 403 14.59 -2.79 32.02
N ARG A 404 15.12 -1.57 32.19
CA ARG A 404 14.59 -0.53 33.10
C ARG A 404 13.76 0.54 32.38
N MET A 405 13.72 0.50 31.06
CA MET A 405 13.04 1.48 30.22
C MET A 405 11.52 1.45 30.46
N GLY A 406 10.93 2.63 30.61
CA GLY A 406 9.48 2.79 30.63
C GLY A 406 8.87 2.56 29.24
N PHE A 407 7.60 2.14 29.17
CA PHE A 407 6.94 1.98 27.87
C PHE A 407 6.72 3.33 27.16
N ASP A 408 6.56 4.41 27.92
CA ASP A 408 6.51 5.80 27.46
C ASP A 408 7.81 6.21 26.76
N GLU A 409 8.97 5.83 27.30
CA GLU A 409 10.27 6.08 26.67
C GLU A 409 10.41 5.30 25.35
N LEU A 410 9.96 4.05 25.31
CA LEU A 410 9.95 3.25 24.08
C LEU A 410 8.99 3.84 23.03
N LEU A 411 7.81 4.29 23.47
CA LEU A 411 6.82 4.91 22.59
C LEU A 411 7.36 6.23 22.00
N ALA A 412 8.13 6.99 22.77
CA ALA A 412 8.80 8.19 22.28
C ALA A 412 9.86 7.90 21.20
N GLN A 413 10.54 6.74 21.23
CA GLN A 413 11.44 6.32 20.15
C GLN A 413 10.70 5.93 18.86
N ALA A 414 9.48 5.40 18.98
CA ALA A 414 8.67 5.00 17.82
C ALA A 414 8.02 6.20 17.09
N ARG A 415 7.92 7.35 17.77
CA ARG A 415 7.41 8.61 17.22
C ARG A 415 8.47 9.29 16.34
#